data_AF-A0A8J2R5E5-F1
#
_entry.id   AF-A0A8J2R5E5-F1
#
_cell.length_a   1.000
_cell.length_b   1.000
_cell.length_c   1.000
_cell.angle_alpha   90.00
_cell.angle_beta   90.00
_cell.angle_gamma   90.00
#
_symmetry.space_group_name_H-M   'P 1'
#
loop_
_entity.id
_entity.type
_entity.pdbx_description
1 polymer ?
#
loop_
_entity_poly.entity_id
_entity_poly.type
_entity_poly.pdbx_seq_one_letter_code
_entity_poly.pdbx_strand_id
1 'polypeptide(L)'
;MYVVPEVADAHIKLSSCVTQLATREAPHTERFLSRAADTFDKCRKIEGRMASDQDLKLADTLRYYMRDTHAAKAVLVRRLRCLAAYEAANRNLERARAKNKDVHAPMEVQEAEQAQADACARFEQLSARAREELIDFRTRRVAAFKKSLIDLAELEIKHARAQQELFRKSLQVLRECQ
;
A
#
# COMPACT_ATOMS: atom_id res chain seq x y z
N MET A 1 3.12 -5.46 12.00
CA MET A 1 3.12 -4.12 12.62
C MET A 1 2.25 -4.18 13.86
N TYR A 2 2.74 -4.85 14.93
CA TYR A 2 1.96 -5.24 16.11
C TYR A 2 2.43 -4.51 17.40
N VAL A 3 3.27 -3.48 17.29
CA VAL A 3 3.97 -2.90 18.46
C VAL A 3 3.21 -1.71 19.07
N VAL A 4 2.32 -1.05 18.33
CA VAL A 4 1.70 0.21 18.77
C VAL A 4 0.51 0.07 19.74
N PRO A 5 -0.36 -0.98 19.65
CA PRO A 5 -1.41 -1.19 20.65
C PRO A 5 -0.85 -1.33 22.07
N GLU A 6 0.33 -1.94 22.21
CA GLU A 6 0.97 -2.16 23.51
C GLU A 6 1.34 -0.86 24.21
N VAL A 7 1.71 0.20 23.46
CA VAL A 7 2.16 1.47 24.04
C VAL A 7 0.98 2.28 24.58
N ALA A 8 -0.11 2.40 23.83
CA ALA A 8 -1.32 3.08 24.31
C ALA A 8 -1.93 2.34 25.53
N ASP A 9 -1.90 1.00 25.50
CA ASP A 9 -2.37 0.17 26.61
C ASP A 9 -1.45 0.25 27.84
N ALA A 10 -0.14 0.43 27.65
CA ALA A 10 0.77 0.71 28.76
C ALA A 10 0.43 2.05 29.42
N HIS A 11 0.14 3.09 28.63
CA HIS A 11 -0.23 4.41 29.16
C HIS A 11 -1.52 4.39 29.99
N ILE A 12 -2.55 3.63 29.57
CA ILE A 12 -3.78 3.55 30.38
C ILE A 12 -3.55 2.80 31.70
N LYS A 13 -2.75 1.74 31.67
CA LYS A 13 -2.38 0.98 32.87
C LYS A 13 -1.58 1.84 33.84
N LEU A 14 -0.59 2.57 33.34
CA LEU A 14 0.19 3.52 34.14
C LEU A 14 -0.69 4.61 34.74
N SER A 15 -1.58 5.23 33.95
CA SER A 15 -2.53 6.23 34.46
C SER A 15 -3.35 5.65 35.62
N SER A 16 -4.00 4.51 35.42
CA SER A 16 -4.82 3.86 36.45
C SER A 16 -4.04 3.54 37.72
N CYS A 17 -2.84 2.96 37.60
CA CYS A 17 -2.00 2.64 38.76
C CYS A 17 -1.60 3.90 39.53
N VAL A 18 -1.19 4.96 38.83
CA VAL A 18 -0.77 6.22 39.47
C VAL A 18 -1.96 6.92 40.12
N THR A 19 -3.14 6.91 39.51
CA THR A 19 -4.37 7.41 40.14
C THR A 19 -4.69 6.66 41.42
N GLN A 20 -4.59 5.33 41.43
CA GLN A 20 -4.84 4.54 42.64
C GLN A 20 -3.82 4.84 43.74
N LEU A 21 -2.54 5.00 43.39
CA LEU A 21 -1.51 5.42 44.35
C LEU A 21 -1.83 6.79 44.95
N ALA A 22 -2.24 7.75 44.12
CA ALA A 22 -2.57 9.11 44.59
C ALA A 22 -3.59 9.12 45.73
N THR A 23 -4.60 8.24 45.70
CA THR A 23 -5.65 8.16 46.75
C THR A 23 -5.15 7.76 48.14
N ARG A 24 -3.90 7.29 48.26
CA ARG A 24 -3.30 6.81 49.51
C ARG A 24 -2.23 7.75 50.07
N GLU A 25 -1.99 8.87 49.40
CA GLU A 25 -0.86 9.76 49.68
C GLU A 25 -1.29 11.05 50.37
N ALA A 26 -0.33 11.79 50.92
CA ALA A 26 -0.59 13.11 51.50
C ALA A 26 -1.02 14.12 50.40
N PRO A 27 -1.76 15.21 50.73
CA PRO A 27 -2.40 16.08 49.73
C PRO A 27 -1.46 16.67 48.66
N HIS A 28 -0.22 16.99 49.02
CA HIS A 28 0.78 17.49 48.07
C HIS A 28 1.19 16.42 47.05
N THR A 29 1.52 15.22 47.54
CA THR A 29 1.88 14.06 46.74
C THR A 29 0.70 13.55 45.92
N GLU A 30 -0.51 13.52 46.47
CA GLU A 30 -1.76 13.21 45.77
C GLU A 30 -1.94 14.12 44.55
N ARG A 31 -1.78 15.43 44.73
CA ARG A 31 -1.90 16.41 43.64
C ARG A 31 -0.87 16.16 42.54
N PHE A 32 0.39 15.92 42.91
CA PHE A 32 1.45 15.60 41.94
C PHE A 32 1.13 14.32 41.16
N LEU A 33 0.80 13.24 41.85
CA LEU A 33 0.49 11.95 41.22
C LEU A 33 -0.74 12.03 40.33
N SER A 34 -1.79 12.75 40.74
CA SER A 34 -2.97 12.98 39.91
C SER A 34 -2.63 13.71 38.61
N ARG A 35 -1.75 14.72 38.64
CA ARG A 35 -1.26 15.40 37.43
C ARG A 35 -0.35 14.52 36.56
N ALA A 36 0.40 13.60 37.17
CA ALA A 36 1.19 12.62 36.44
C ALA A 36 0.27 11.60 35.72
N ALA A 37 -0.78 11.11 36.38
CA ALA A 37 -1.79 10.24 35.77
C ALA A 37 -2.49 10.92 34.58
N ASP A 38 -2.92 12.19 34.73
CA ASP A 38 -3.47 13.00 33.64
C ASP A 38 -2.56 13.05 32.40
N THR A 39 -1.24 13.04 32.62
CA THR A 39 -0.26 13.05 31.54
C THR A 39 -0.26 11.72 30.78
N PHE A 40 -0.26 10.60 31.49
CA PHE A 40 -0.34 9.28 30.86
C PHE A 40 -1.64 9.09 30.07
N ASP A 41 -2.78 9.59 30.56
CA ASP A 41 -4.03 9.57 29.81
C ASP A 41 -3.99 10.40 28.52
N LYS A 42 -3.29 11.53 28.54
CA LYS A 42 -3.06 12.33 27.33
C LYS A 42 -2.10 11.63 26.37
N CYS A 43 -1.03 11.01 26.87
CA CYS A 43 -0.10 10.23 26.06
C CYS A 43 -0.84 9.11 25.31
N ARG A 44 -1.69 8.34 26.00
CA ARG A 44 -2.52 7.30 25.38
C ARG A 44 -3.28 7.80 24.15
N LYS A 45 -3.90 8.99 24.26
CA LYS A 45 -4.67 9.59 23.15
C LYS A 45 -3.78 9.95 21.96
N ILE A 46 -2.57 10.47 22.22
CA ILE A 46 -1.60 10.80 21.17
C ILE A 46 -1.07 9.53 20.51
N GLU A 47 -0.68 8.52 21.30
CA GLU A 47 -0.22 7.22 20.80
C GLU A 47 -1.28 6.53 19.94
N GLY A 48 -2.53 6.48 20.40
CA GLY A 48 -3.61 5.87 19.64
C GLY A 48 -3.89 6.59 18.31
N ARG A 49 -3.77 7.93 18.28
CA ARG A 49 -3.89 8.71 17.05
C ARG A 49 -2.71 8.44 16.10
N MET A 50 -1.49 8.47 16.61
CA MET A 50 -0.28 8.18 15.84
C MET A 50 -0.34 6.79 15.20
N ALA A 51 -0.75 5.77 15.96
CA ALA A 51 -0.98 4.42 15.46
C ALA A 51 -1.96 4.40 14.28
N SER A 52 -3.12 5.05 14.47
CA SER A 52 -4.19 5.08 13.47
C SER A 52 -3.76 5.80 12.19
N ASP A 53 -3.06 6.93 12.34
CA ASP A 53 -2.57 7.73 11.21
C ASP A 53 -1.48 6.98 10.43
N GLN A 54 -0.58 6.28 11.11
CA GLN A 54 0.44 5.38 10.51
C GLN A 54 -0.20 4.22 9.75
N ASP A 55 -1.15 3.52 10.37
CA ASP A 55 -1.87 2.40 9.76
C ASP A 55 -2.64 2.86 8.52
N LEU A 56 -3.33 3.99 8.59
CA LEU A 56 -4.05 4.57 7.47
C LEU A 56 -3.09 4.90 6.32
N LYS A 57 -1.97 5.56 6.62
CA LYS A 57 -0.96 5.92 5.61
C LYS A 57 -0.37 4.69 4.92
N LEU A 58 -0.04 3.65 5.69
CA LEU A 58 0.46 2.39 5.15
C LEU A 58 -0.61 1.70 4.29
N ALA A 59 -1.84 1.61 4.78
CA ALA A 59 -2.94 0.97 4.07
C ALA A 59 -3.21 1.62 2.72
N ASP A 60 -3.20 2.95 2.65
CA ASP A 60 -3.38 3.68 1.39
C ASP A 60 -2.27 3.41 0.38
N THR A 61 -1.02 3.38 0.84
CA THR A 61 0.13 3.02 0.01
C THR A 61 0.03 1.59 -0.52
N LEU A 62 -0.35 0.63 0.33
CA LEU A 62 -0.54 -0.76 -0.09
C LEU A 62 -1.70 -0.91 -1.07
N ARG A 63 -2.82 -0.20 -0.87
CA ARG A 63 -3.96 -0.21 -1.81
C ARG A 63 -3.57 0.37 -3.17
N TYR A 64 -2.77 1.44 -3.19
CA TYR A 64 -2.23 1.99 -4.43
C TYR A 64 -1.42 0.93 -5.18
N TYR A 65 -0.49 0.23 -4.51
CA TYR A 65 0.30 -0.83 -5.13
C TYR A 65 -0.53 -2.01 -5.61
N MET A 66 -1.51 -2.43 -4.83
CA MET A 66 -2.39 -3.53 -5.20
C MET A 66 -3.13 -3.21 -6.50
N ARG A 67 -3.70 -2.01 -6.63
CA ARG A 67 -4.44 -1.58 -7.83
C ARG A 67 -3.53 -1.49 -9.06
N ASP A 68 -2.38 -0.85 -8.92
CA ASP A 68 -1.46 -0.64 -10.05
C ASP A 68 -0.82 -1.97 -10.50
N THR A 69 -0.44 -2.83 -9.55
CA THR A 69 0.03 -4.20 -9.85
C THR A 69 -1.05 -5.03 -10.55
N HIS A 70 -2.30 -4.90 -10.12
CA HIS A 70 -3.42 -5.60 -10.75
C HIS A 70 -3.63 -5.16 -12.20
N ALA A 71 -3.49 -3.85 -12.49
CA ALA A 71 -3.54 -3.33 -13.86
C ALA A 71 -2.42 -3.91 -14.73
N ALA A 72 -1.18 -3.90 -14.25
CA ALA A 72 -0.05 -4.50 -14.95
C ALA A 72 -0.26 -5.99 -15.24
N LYS A 73 -0.77 -6.75 -14.25
CA LYS A 73 -1.15 -8.16 -14.43
C LYS A 73 -2.23 -8.33 -15.51
N ALA A 74 -3.25 -7.47 -15.51
CA ALA A 74 -4.33 -7.55 -16.49
C ALA A 74 -3.83 -7.37 -17.94
N VAL A 75 -2.88 -6.46 -18.17
CA VAL A 75 -2.25 -6.27 -19.49
C VAL A 75 -1.49 -7.52 -19.91
N LEU A 76 -0.72 -8.13 -19.01
CA LEU A 76 0.00 -9.38 -19.28
C LEU A 76 -0.95 -10.54 -19.62
N VAL A 77 -2.06 -10.65 -18.90
CA VAL A 77 -3.09 -11.67 -19.18
C VAL A 77 -3.73 -11.47 -20.55
N ARG A 78 -4.05 -10.22 -20.93
CA ARG A 78 -4.55 -9.92 -22.28
C ARG A 78 -3.51 -10.30 -23.35
N ARG A 79 -2.23 -9.96 -23.13
CA ARG A 79 -1.13 -10.35 -24.04
C ARG A 79 -1.04 -11.86 -24.21
N LEU A 80 -1.14 -12.63 -23.13
CA LEU A 80 -1.10 -14.09 -23.17
C LEU A 80 -2.26 -14.67 -24.00
N ARG A 81 -3.46 -14.09 -23.90
CA ARG A 81 -4.60 -14.49 -24.73
C ARG A 81 -4.38 -14.21 -26.22
N CYS A 82 -3.82 -13.05 -26.55
CA CYS A 82 -3.47 -12.74 -27.95
C CYS A 82 -2.38 -13.67 -28.49
N LEU A 83 -1.38 -14.03 -27.67
CA LEU A 83 -0.37 -15.03 -28.05
C LEU A 83 -1.01 -16.38 -28.37
N ALA A 84 -1.88 -16.87 -27.49
CA ALA A 84 -2.57 -18.15 -27.71
C ALA A 84 -3.44 -18.14 -28.98
N ALA A 85 -4.11 -17.01 -29.28
CA ALA A 85 -4.88 -16.83 -30.51
C ALA A 85 -3.97 -16.82 -31.75
N TYR A 86 -2.83 -16.13 -31.68
CA TYR A 86 -1.83 -16.12 -32.75
C TYR A 86 -1.27 -17.52 -33.02
N GLU A 87 -0.87 -18.25 -31.98
CA GLU A 87 -0.38 -19.63 -32.10
C GLU A 87 -1.45 -20.57 -32.68
N ALA A 88 -2.72 -20.38 -32.32
CA ALA A 88 -3.83 -21.13 -32.90
C ALA A 88 -4.03 -20.84 -34.39
N ALA A 89 -4.02 -19.56 -34.78
CA ALA A 89 -4.09 -19.15 -36.19
C ALA A 89 -2.91 -19.71 -36.99
N ASN A 90 -1.70 -19.69 -36.42
CA ASN A 90 -0.51 -20.25 -37.05
C ASN A 90 -0.64 -21.77 -37.27
N ARG A 91 -1.15 -22.52 -36.29
CA ARG A 91 -1.43 -23.96 -36.46
C ARG A 91 -2.50 -24.24 -37.53
N ASN A 92 -3.52 -23.39 -37.63
CA ASN A 92 -4.56 -23.54 -38.64
C ASN A 92 -4.02 -23.28 -40.05
N LEU A 93 -3.16 -22.27 -40.21
CA LEU A 93 -2.47 -22.00 -41.47
C LEU A 93 -1.59 -23.18 -41.91
N GLU A 94 -0.80 -23.76 -41.01
CA GLU A 94 0.01 -24.96 -41.31
C GLU A 94 -0.86 -26.14 -41.76
N ARG A 95 -2.02 -26.32 -41.14
CA ARG A 95 -3.00 -27.36 -41.55
C ARG A 95 -3.60 -27.09 -42.93
N ALA A 96 -3.94 -25.84 -43.24
CA ALA A 96 -4.46 -25.47 -44.56
C ALA A 96 -3.41 -25.71 -45.65
N ARG A 97 -2.15 -25.29 -45.40
CA ARG A 97 -1.02 -25.53 -46.29
C ARG A 97 -0.72 -27.01 -46.53
N ALA A 98 -0.93 -27.87 -45.53
CA ALA A 98 -0.76 -29.32 -45.69
C ALA A 98 -1.82 -29.96 -46.60
N LYS A 99 -2.99 -29.34 -46.77
CA LYS A 99 -4.10 -29.83 -47.61
C LYS A 99 -4.07 -29.31 -49.07
N ASN A 100 -2.98 -28.66 -49.49
CA ASN A 100 -2.87 -27.86 -50.72
C ASN A 100 -2.86 -28.66 -52.05
N LYS A 101 -3.68 -29.71 -52.15
CA LYS A 101 -3.89 -30.55 -53.34
C LYS A 101 -5.27 -30.36 -54.00
N ASP A 102 -6.20 -29.66 -53.33
CA ASP A 102 -7.57 -29.44 -53.80
C ASP A 102 -7.77 -28.06 -54.48
N VAL A 103 -8.72 -27.96 -55.42
CA VAL A 103 -9.03 -26.72 -56.18
C VAL A 103 -9.51 -25.56 -55.28
N HIS A 104 -10.10 -25.87 -54.11
CA HIS A 104 -10.51 -24.88 -53.11
C HIS A 104 -9.42 -24.54 -52.09
N ALA A 105 -8.33 -25.32 -52.04
CA ALA A 105 -7.23 -25.10 -51.10
C ALA A 105 -6.54 -23.73 -51.24
N PRO A 106 -6.41 -23.10 -52.42
CA PRO A 106 -5.82 -21.77 -52.54
C PRO A 106 -6.59 -20.70 -51.77
N MET A 107 -7.92 -20.76 -51.78
CA MET A 107 -8.77 -19.79 -51.08
C MET A 107 -8.74 -20.02 -49.57
N GLU A 108 -8.81 -21.29 -49.12
CA GLU A 108 -8.70 -21.64 -47.69
C GLU A 108 -7.33 -21.25 -47.09
N VAL A 109 -6.25 -21.44 -47.85
CA VAL A 109 -4.91 -21.01 -47.44
C VAL A 109 -4.86 -19.49 -47.32
N GLN A 110 -5.39 -18.76 -48.31
CA GLN A 110 -5.39 -17.30 -48.28
C GLN A 110 -6.19 -16.72 -47.10
N GLU A 111 -7.35 -17.30 -46.77
CA GLU A 111 -8.13 -16.93 -45.59
C GLU A 111 -7.37 -17.20 -44.29
N ALA A 112 -6.69 -18.35 -44.19
CA ALA A 112 -5.89 -18.69 -43.03
C ALA A 112 -4.65 -17.79 -42.87
N GLU A 113 -4.03 -17.36 -43.98
CA GLU A 113 -2.92 -16.39 -43.99
C GLU A 113 -3.39 -15.03 -43.48
N GLN A 114 -4.54 -14.53 -43.94
CA GLN A 114 -5.11 -13.27 -43.46
C GLN A 114 -5.43 -13.35 -41.96
N ALA A 115 -6.05 -14.43 -41.50
CA ALA A 115 -6.38 -14.62 -40.09
C ALA A 115 -5.12 -14.69 -39.19
N GLN A 116 -4.05 -15.32 -39.68
CA GLN A 116 -2.76 -15.37 -38.99
C GLN A 116 -2.10 -13.99 -38.93
N ALA A 117 -2.11 -13.24 -40.04
CA ALA A 117 -1.55 -11.89 -40.12
C ALA A 117 -2.26 -10.93 -39.16
N ASP A 118 -3.61 -10.98 -39.12
CA ASP A 118 -4.42 -10.17 -38.21
C ASP A 118 -4.14 -10.52 -36.73
N ALA A 119 -4.01 -11.81 -36.41
CA ALA A 119 -3.68 -12.25 -35.05
C ALA A 119 -2.26 -11.84 -34.64
N CYS A 120 -1.30 -11.92 -35.56
CA CYS A 120 0.08 -11.46 -35.36
C CYS A 120 0.12 -9.96 -35.06
N ALA A 121 -0.49 -9.15 -35.92
CA ALA A 121 -0.54 -7.69 -35.76
C ALA A 121 -1.15 -7.28 -34.41
N ARG A 122 -2.24 -7.93 -33.99
CA ARG A 122 -2.84 -7.70 -32.66
C ARG A 122 -1.89 -8.08 -31.51
N PHE A 123 -1.19 -9.20 -31.62
CA PHE A 123 -0.24 -9.64 -30.60
C PHE A 123 0.97 -8.71 -30.50
N GLU A 124 1.51 -8.23 -31.63
CA GLU A 124 2.62 -7.29 -31.66
C GLU A 124 2.24 -5.94 -31.09
N GLN A 125 1.09 -5.39 -31.50
CA GLN A 125 0.56 -4.13 -30.97
C GLN A 125 0.38 -4.20 -29.45
N LEU A 126 -0.22 -5.29 -28.96
CA LEU A 126 -0.43 -5.46 -27.52
C LEU A 126 0.89 -5.70 -26.77
N SER A 127 1.87 -6.35 -27.40
CA SER A 127 3.21 -6.55 -26.84
C SER A 127 4.02 -5.26 -26.76
N ALA A 128 3.88 -4.35 -27.73
CA ALA A 128 4.48 -3.02 -27.67
C ALA A 128 3.89 -2.22 -26.51
N ARG A 129 2.56 -2.10 -26.44
CA ARG A 129 1.86 -1.42 -25.34
C ARG A 129 2.18 -2.02 -23.97
N ALA A 130 2.21 -3.35 -23.86
CA ALA A 130 2.55 -4.01 -22.60
C ALA A 130 3.96 -3.68 -22.12
N ARG A 131 4.94 -3.51 -23.02
CA ARG A 131 6.30 -3.13 -22.66
C ARG A 131 6.35 -1.71 -22.12
N GLU A 132 5.71 -0.76 -22.80
CA GLU A 132 5.58 0.63 -22.35
C GLU A 132 4.92 0.71 -20.98
N GLU A 133 3.76 0.07 -20.81
CA GLU A 133 3.02 0.05 -19.55
C GLU A 133 3.82 -0.53 -18.37
N LEU A 134 4.67 -1.55 -18.60
CA LEU A 134 5.51 -2.12 -17.55
C LEU A 134 6.68 -1.20 -17.15
N ILE A 135 7.24 -0.46 -18.11
CA ILE A 135 8.27 0.56 -17.85
C ILE A 135 7.65 1.70 -17.03
N ASP A 136 6.48 2.19 -17.46
CA ASP A 136 5.76 3.25 -16.77
C ASP A 136 5.31 2.82 -15.38
N PHE A 137 4.82 1.59 -15.24
CA PHE A 137 4.49 0.98 -13.96
C PHE A 137 5.69 1.02 -13.01
N ARG A 138 6.87 0.57 -13.46
CA ARG A 138 8.09 0.59 -12.63
C ARG A 138 8.42 2.02 -12.16
N THR A 139 8.37 2.99 -13.07
CA THR A 139 8.69 4.39 -12.77
C THR A 139 7.68 4.99 -11.79
N ARG A 140 6.38 4.85 -12.05
CA ARG A 140 5.29 5.31 -11.18
C ARG A 140 5.35 4.66 -9.80
N ARG A 141 5.65 3.36 -9.73
CA ARG A 141 5.77 2.59 -8.48
C ARG A 141 6.84 3.16 -7.55
N VAL A 142 8.02 3.47 -8.10
CA VAL A 142 9.15 4.04 -7.34
C VAL A 142 8.83 5.45 -6.87
N ALA A 143 8.28 6.30 -7.75
CA ALA A 143 7.90 7.66 -7.41
C ALA A 143 6.85 7.70 -6.30
N ALA A 144 5.81 6.86 -6.39
CA ALA A 144 4.78 6.73 -5.37
C ALA A 144 5.35 6.23 -4.03
N PHE A 145 6.32 5.30 -4.05
CA PHE A 145 6.94 4.80 -2.83
C PHE A 145 7.70 5.89 -2.11
N LYS A 146 8.54 6.60 -2.88
CA LYS A 146 9.35 7.69 -2.37
C LYS A 146 8.47 8.77 -1.76
N LYS A 147 7.40 9.17 -2.46
CA LYS A 147 6.42 10.12 -1.93
C LYS A 147 5.78 9.61 -0.64
N SER A 148 5.33 8.36 -0.61
CA SER A 148 4.74 7.78 0.61
C SER A 148 5.69 7.80 1.80
N LEU A 149 6.98 7.53 1.61
CA LEU A 149 7.98 7.56 2.68
C LEU A 149 8.24 8.97 3.18
N ILE A 150 8.31 9.95 2.27
CA ILE A 150 8.46 11.37 2.64
C ILE A 150 7.25 11.82 3.45
N ASP A 151 6.04 11.58 2.95
CA ASP A 151 4.82 11.96 3.65
C ASP A 151 4.71 11.28 5.02
N LEU A 152 5.14 10.02 5.15
CA LEU A 152 5.18 9.30 6.43
C LEU A 152 6.19 9.96 7.38
N ALA A 153 7.40 10.29 6.92
CA ALA A 153 8.39 10.95 7.74
C ALA A 153 7.92 12.34 8.24
N GLU A 154 7.25 13.11 7.38
CA GLU A 154 6.63 14.39 7.77
C GLU A 154 5.55 14.19 8.84
N LEU A 155 4.74 13.15 8.71
CA LEU A 155 3.72 12.76 9.68
C LEU A 155 4.36 12.36 11.03
N GLU A 156 5.41 11.54 11.03
CA GLU A 156 6.16 11.18 12.24
C GLU A 156 6.73 12.40 12.96
N ILE A 157 7.32 13.35 12.21
CA ILE A 157 7.84 14.60 12.78
C ILE A 157 6.71 15.39 13.46
N LYS A 158 5.52 15.43 12.86
CA LYS A 158 4.35 16.09 13.44
C LYS A 158 3.90 15.40 14.74
N HIS A 159 3.87 14.07 14.78
CA HIS A 159 3.54 13.32 16.00
C HIS A 159 4.58 13.54 17.11
N ALA A 160 5.87 13.46 16.77
CA ALA A 160 6.96 13.71 17.71
C ALA A 160 6.89 15.11 18.34
N ARG A 161 6.58 16.14 17.52
CA ARG A 161 6.36 17.51 18.03
C ARG A 161 5.16 17.60 18.97
N ALA A 162 4.07 16.88 18.67
CA ALA A 162 2.90 16.85 19.54
C ALA A 162 3.18 16.17 20.89
N GLN A 163 3.93 15.05 20.88
CA GLN A 163 4.39 14.38 22.10
C GLN A 163 5.33 15.30 22.90
N GLN A 164 6.31 15.94 22.24
CA GLN A 164 7.24 16.86 22.89
C GLN A 164 6.49 18.01 23.59
N GLU A 165 5.51 18.63 22.93
CA GLU A 165 4.76 19.72 23.53
C GLU A 165 3.87 19.26 24.69
N LEU A 166 3.31 18.04 24.62
CA LEU A 166 2.61 17.43 25.75
C LEU A 166 3.55 17.31 26.95
N PHE A 167 4.73 16.69 26.78
CA PHE A 167 5.68 16.50 27.87
C PHE A 167 6.18 17.83 28.44
N ARG A 168 6.45 18.83 27.59
CA ARG A 168 6.86 20.16 28.02
C ARG A 168 5.81 20.80 28.94
N LYS A 169 4.53 20.76 28.54
CA LYS A 169 3.42 21.26 29.37
C LYS A 169 3.24 20.46 30.65
N SER A 170 3.31 19.14 30.58
CA SER A 170 3.18 18.27 31.75
C SER A 170 4.29 18.53 32.78
N LEU A 171 5.54 18.70 32.34
CA LEU A 171 6.65 19.03 33.23
C LEU A 171 6.45 20.38 33.92
N GLN A 172 5.92 21.38 33.22
CA GLN A 172 5.61 22.68 33.82
C GLN A 172 4.56 22.53 34.93
N VAL A 173 3.45 21.85 34.65
CA VAL A 173 2.37 21.61 35.63
C VAL A 173 2.88 20.81 36.84
N LEU A 174 3.73 19.81 36.62
CA LEU A 174 4.28 19.00 37.71
C LEU A 174 5.25 19.81 38.60
N ARG A 175 6.01 20.75 38.03
CA ARG A 175 6.86 21.67 38.82
C ARG A 175 6.05 22.60 39.71
N GLU A 176 4.86 23.02 39.27
CA GLU A 176 3.93 23.81 40.10
C GLU A 176 3.28 23.01 41.23
N CYS A 177 3.43 21.68 41.21
CA CYS A 177 2.97 20.80 42.29
C CYS A 177 4.06 20.50 43.31
N GLN A 178 5.30 20.97 43.12
CA GLN A 178 6.37 20.96 44.12
C GLN A 178 6.19 22.10 45.11
#